data_AF-A0A2E0TQB9-F1
#
_entry.id   AF-A0A2E0TQB9-F1
#
_cell.length_a   1.000
_cell.length_b   1.000
_cell.length_c   1.000
_cell.angle_alpha   90.00
_cell.angle_beta   90.00
_cell.angle_gamma   90.00
#
_symmetry.space_group_name_H-M   'P 1'
#
loop_
_entity.id
_entity.type
_entity.pdbx_description
1 polymer ?
#
loop_
_entity_poly.entity_id
_entity_poly.type
_entity_poly.pdbx_seq_one_letter_code
_entity_poly.pdbx_strand_id
1 'polypeptide(L)'
;MLARVSPWLGPGLATASYLLGSVCFGLVEARRRGFDLRTTGSGNVGATNVGRAFGKGVGRRVLLLDALKGLAPAGAAHALLGPADPWTAATGFAAVFGHCYPLWFRFRGGKGAATAAGVLLGVVPAAGGAAALTFVVLKKATRRASVGSLAGAAVGLGVTFAWTGSPTHAATAMAAAIFALVVWRHRANVVRLMRGEEPPG
;
A
#
# COMPACT_ATOMS: atom_id res chain seq x y z
N MET A 1 -8.12 8.75 36.38
CA MET A 1 -9.41 8.70 35.65
C MET A 1 -9.08 8.49 34.18
N LEU A 2 -9.10 7.24 33.69
CA LEU A 2 -8.81 6.93 32.28
C LEU A 2 -9.96 7.47 31.43
N ALA A 3 -9.68 8.45 30.56
CA ALA A 3 -10.66 8.94 29.60
C ALA A 3 -11.15 7.75 28.77
N ARG A 4 -12.45 7.42 28.86
CA ARG A 4 -13.05 6.38 28.01
C ARG A 4 -12.97 6.86 26.57
N VAL A 5 -12.11 6.20 25.80
CA VAL A 5 -12.02 6.42 24.35
C VAL A 5 -13.40 6.08 23.76
N SER A 6 -13.91 6.96 22.89
CA SER A 6 -15.23 6.76 22.26
C SER A 6 -15.26 5.41 21.52
N PRO A 7 -16.33 4.59 21.68
CA PRO A 7 -16.44 3.30 20.97
C PRO A 7 -16.48 3.47 19.44
N TRP A 8 -16.76 4.68 18.95
CA TRP A 8 -16.82 5.00 17.53
C TRP A 8 -15.48 5.41 16.93
N LEU A 9 -14.44 5.62 17.75
CA LEU A 9 -13.15 6.10 17.26
C LEU A 9 -12.50 5.09 16.31
N GLY A 10 -12.41 3.82 16.70
CA GLY A 10 -11.84 2.75 15.88
C GLY A 10 -12.54 2.58 14.53
N PRO A 11 -13.88 2.33 14.51
CA PRO A 11 -14.64 2.27 13.26
C PRO A 11 -14.49 3.53 12.40
N GLY A 12 -14.56 4.71 13.02
CA GLY A 12 -14.44 5.99 12.31
C GLY A 12 -13.08 6.15 11.62
N LEU A 13 -11.98 5.78 12.30
CA LEU A 13 -10.64 5.80 11.73
C LEU A 13 -10.53 4.83 10.54
N ALA A 14 -11.05 3.61 10.65
CA ALA A 14 -11.01 2.63 9.57
C ALA A 14 -11.82 3.10 8.34
N THR A 15 -13.01 3.67 8.54
CA THR A 15 -13.81 4.24 7.45
C THR A 15 -13.11 5.43 6.79
N ALA A 16 -12.60 6.38 7.57
CA ALA A 16 -11.86 7.52 7.04
C ALA A 16 -10.61 7.08 6.26
N SER A 17 -9.89 6.08 6.77
CA SER A 17 -8.73 5.48 6.13
C SER A 17 -9.07 4.83 4.78
N TYR A 18 -10.20 4.11 4.67
CA TYR A 18 -10.68 3.58 3.39
C TYR A 18 -11.00 4.69 2.38
N LEU A 19 -11.68 5.75 2.81
CA LEU A 19 -12.04 6.88 1.94
C LEU A 19 -10.81 7.64 1.46
N LEU A 20 -9.83 7.87 2.33
CA LEU A 20 -8.53 8.45 1.99
C LEU A 20 -7.72 7.53 1.07
N GLY A 21 -7.66 6.23 1.39
CA GLY A 21 -7.01 5.22 0.57
C GLY A 21 -7.59 5.16 -0.85
N SER A 22 -8.91 5.34 -0.97
CA SER A 22 -9.64 5.39 -2.24
C SER A 22 -9.23 6.56 -3.15
N VAL A 23 -8.53 7.58 -2.63
CA VAL A 23 -7.96 8.65 -3.45
C VAL A 23 -6.72 8.10 -4.17
N CYS A 24 -6.91 7.57 -5.39
CA CYS A 24 -5.82 7.10 -6.24
C CYS A 24 -5.13 8.29 -6.93
N PHE A 25 -4.02 8.78 -6.37
CA PHE A 25 -3.33 9.98 -6.87
C PHE A 25 -2.86 9.89 -8.33
N GLY A 26 -2.50 8.69 -8.82
CA GLY A 26 -2.20 8.51 -10.24
C GLY A 26 -3.41 8.73 -11.16
N LEU A 27 -4.61 8.32 -10.73
CA LEU A 27 -5.85 8.59 -11.46
C LEU A 27 -6.31 10.03 -11.34
N VAL A 28 -6.11 10.65 -10.17
CA VAL A 28 -6.35 12.10 -10.00
C VAL A 28 -5.50 12.89 -11.00
N GLU A 29 -4.22 12.56 -11.10
CA GLU A 29 -3.31 13.26 -12.00
C GLU A 29 -3.60 13.00 -13.49
N ALA A 30 -4.01 11.79 -13.84
CA ALA A 30 -4.45 11.47 -15.19
C ALA A 30 -5.73 12.22 -15.58
N ARG A 31 -6.73 12.26 -14.66
CA ARG A 31 -7.99 12.98 -14.88
C ARG A 31 -7.78 14.48 -15.06
N ARG A 32 -6.86 15.10 -14.31
CA ARG A 32 -6.49 16.52 -14.47
C ARG A 32 -5.94 16.85 -15.85
N ARG A 33 -5.41 15.84 -16.56
CA ARG A 33 -4.83 15.98 -17.90
C ARG A 33 -5.75 15.48 -19.01
N GLY A 34 -7.01 15.13 -18.69
CA GLY A 34 -7.95 14.54 -19.65
C GLY A 34 -7.49 13.18 -20.19
N PHE A 35 -6.68 12.45 -19.43
CA PHE A 35 -6.00 11.23 -19.87
C PHE A 35 -6.48 9.99 -19.11
N ASP A 36 -6.69 8.87 -19.79
CA ASP A 36 -6.92 7.58 -19.11
C ASP A 36 -5.60 6.82 -18.91
N LEU A 37 -5.09 6.82 -17.69
CA LEU A 37 -3.84 6.13 -17.34
C LEU A 37 -3.93 4.60 -17.53
N ARG A 38 -5.14 4.04 -17.61
CA ARG A 38 -5.34 2.59 -17.76
C ARG A 38 -5.09 2.12 -19.20
N THR A 39 -5.04 3.03 -20.17
CA THR A 39 -4.79 2.69 -21.58
C THR A 39 -3.31 2.71 -21.95
N THR A 40 -2.40 2.98 -21.01
CA THR A 40 -0.95 3.04 -21.30
C THR A 40 -0.08 2.18 -20.40
N GLY A 41 1.07 1.79 -20.96
CA GLY A 41 2.10 1.04 -20.27
C GLY A 41 1.55 -0.26 -19.68
N SER A 42 1.58 -0.37 -18.35
CA SER A 42 1.07 -1.56 -17.65
C SER A 42 -0.44 -1.55 -17.37
N GLY A 43 -1.13 -0.45 -17.69
CA GLY A 43 -2.51 -0.17 -17.29
C GLY A 43 -2.72 0.05 -15.78
N ASN A 44 -1.67 -0.09 -14.97
CA ASN A 44 -1.72 0.15 -13.53
C ASN A 44 -1.70 1.65 -13.22
N VAL A 45 -2.37 2.06 -12.14
CA VAL A 45 -2.49 3.48 -11.77
C VAL A 45 -1.41 3.97 -10.80
N GLY A 46 -0.46 3.10 -10.46
CA GLY A 46 0.62 3.41 -9.52
C GLY A 46 1.75 4.24 -10.12
N ALA A 47 2.60 4.74 -9.23
CA ALA A 47 3.74 5.63 -9.52
C ALA A 47 4.63 5.23 -10.71
N THR A 48 4.89 3.93 -10.91
CA THR A 48 5.72 3.47 -12.04
C THR A 48 5.07 3.80 -13.38
N ASN A 49 3.77 3.55 -13.55
CA ASN A 49 3.08 3.83 -14.81
C ASN A 49 2.90 5.34 -15.01
N VAL A 50 2.54 6.05 -13.94
CA VAL A 50 2.50 7.53 -13.92
C VAL A 50 3.83 8.12 -14.36
N GLY A 51 4.95 7.59 -13.85
CA GLY A 51 6.28 8.07 -14.19
C GLY A 51 6.65 7.87 -15.66
N ARG A 52 6.10 6.83 -16.30
CA ARG A 52 6.25 6.59 -17.74
C ARG A 52 5.35 7.51 -18.56
N ALA A 53 4.10 7.70 -18.15
CA ALA A 53 3.12 8.50 -18.89
C ALA A 53 3.37 10.01 -18.77
N PHE A 54 3.72 10.50 -17.57
CA PHE A 54 3.77 11.93 -17.26
C PHE A 54 5.13 12.39 -16.72
N GLY A 55 6.14 11.52 -16.72
CA GLY A 55 7.51 11.83 -16.31
C GLY A 55 7.85 11.47 -14.86
N LYS A 56 9.14 11.20 -14.61
CA LYS A 56 9.66 10.70 -13.32
C LYS A 56 9.31 11.59 -12.13
N GLY A 57 9.28 12.91 -12.32
CA GLY A 57 8.90 13.87 -11.28
C GLY A 57 7.47 13.66 -10.78
N VAL A 58 6.53 13.47 -11.69
CA VAL A 58 5.11 13.20 -11.38
C VAL A 58 4.97 11.83 -10.71
N GLY A 59 5.66 10.82 -11.24
CA GLY A 59 5.68 9.47 -10.64
C GLY A 59 6.17 9.48 -9.18
N ARG A 60 7.23 10.22 -8.87
CA ARG A 60 7.73 10.36 -7.48
C ARG A 60 6.73 11.04 -6.56
N ARG A 61 6.01 12.08 -7.03
CA ARG A 61 4.95 12.72 -6.24
C ARG A 61 3.80 11.76 -5.95
N VAL A 62 3.34 11.02 -6.95
CA VAL A 62 2.29 9.99 -6.75
C VAL A 62 2.76 8.91 -5.79
N LEU A 63 4.02 8.47 -5.88
CA LEU A 63 4.60 7.50 -4.94
C LEU A 63 4.54 8.02 -3.50
N LEU A 64 4.98 9.26 -3.28
CA LEU A 64 4.98 9.89 -1.96
C LEU A 64 3.56 10.03 -1.42
N LEU A 65 2.63 10.54 -2.22
CA LEU A 65 1.24 10.74 -1.81
C LEU A 65 0.52 9.41 -1.52
N ASP A 66 0.75 8.37 -2.33
CA ASP A 66 0.19 7.03 -2.11
C ASP A 66 0.80 6.35 -0.88
N ALA A 67 2.05 6.67 -0.49
CA ALA A 67 2.63 6.21 0.76
C ALA A 67 2.08 6.98 1.96
N LEU A 68 2.00 8.31 1.87
CA LEU A 68 1.49 9.18 2.94
C LEU A 68 0.04 8.87 3.29
N LYS A 69 -0.81 8.58 2.31
CA LYS A 69 -2.21 8.19 2.59
C LYS A 69 -2.35 6.85 3.32
N GLY A 70 -1.31 6.01 3.30
CA GLY A 70 -1.23 4.81 4.13
C GLY A 70 -0.66 5.11 5.51
N LEU A 71 0.43 5.88 5.55
CA LEU A 71 1.14 6.25 6.77
C LEU A 71 0.27 7.07 7.72
N ALA A 72 -0.35 8.14 7.23
CA ALA A 72 -1.06 9.10 8.09
C ALA A 72 -2.20 8.45 8.89
N PRO A 73 -3.19 7.76 8.29
CA PRO A 73 -4.25 7.14 9.06
C PRO A 73 -3.77 5.96 9.91
N ALA A 74 -2.83 5.15 9.43
CA ALA A 74 -2.32 4.01 10.20
C ALA A 74 -1.48 4.45 11.42
N GLY A 75 -0.64 5.47 11.25
CA GLY A 75 0.13 6.08 12.33
C GLY A 75 -0.74 6.81 13.34
N ALA A 76 -1.80 7.48 12.88
CA ALA A 76 -2.79 8.09 13.78
C ALA A 76 -3.51 7.02 14.62
N ALA A 77 -3.96 5.92 14.01
CA ALA A 77 -4.57 4.82 14.75
C ALA A 77 -3.58 4.16 15.71
N HIS A 78 -2.34 3.95 15.29
CA HIS A 78 -1.29 3.43 16.18
C HIS A 78 -1.06 4.33 17.39
N ALA A 79 -1.02 5.65 17.22
CA ALA A 79 -0.82 6.60 18.30
C ALA A 79 -2.03 6.72 19.25
N LEU A 80 -3.25 6.60 18.72
CA LEU A 80 -4.49 6.78 19.49
C LEU A 80 -5.01 5.51 20.15
N LEU A 81 -4.78 4.35 19.54
CA LEU A 81 -5.33 3.05 19.96
C LEU A 81 -4.25 2.04 20.38
N GLY A 82 -3.03 2.20 19.87
CA GLY A 82 -1.90 1.31 20.15
C GLY A 82 -1.66 0.23 19.07
N PRO A 83 -0.46 -0.38 19.05
CA PRO A 83 -0.05 -1.35 18.02
C PRO A 83 -0.79 -2.70 18.04
N ALA A 84 -1.30 -3.09 19.20
CA ALA A 84 -2.00 -4.36 19.40
C ALA A 84 -3.52 -4.23 19.21
N ASP A 85 -4.04 -3.02 19.02
CA ASP A 85 -5.47 -2.80 18.87
C ASP A 85 -5.95 -3.30 17.48
N PRO A 86 -7.03 -4.11 17.40
CA PRO A 86 -7.59 -4.59 16.14
C PRO A 86 -7.99 -3.46 15.17
N TRP A 87 -8.41 -2.30 15.67
CA TRP A 87 -8.76 -1.15 14.84
C TRP A 87 -7.54 -0.44 14.26
N THR A 88 -6.37 -0.50 14.89
CA THR A 88 -5.10 -0.08 14.25
C THR A 88 -4.81 -0.93 13.02
N ALA A 89 -4.94 -2.25 13.16
CA ALA A 89 -4.80 -3.20 12.06
C ALA A 89 -5.85 -2.97 10.95
N ALA A 90 -7.11 -2.83 11.33
CA ALA A 90 -8.21 -2.58 10.39
C ALA A 90 -8.02 -1.24 9.64
N THR A 91 -7.56 -0.20 10.33
CA THR A 91 -7.28 1.13 9.73
C THR A 91 -6.17 1.05 8.70
N GLY A 92 -5.07 0.37 9.02
CA GLY A 92 -3.97 0.18 8.07
C GLY A 92 -4.41 -0.63 6.84
N PHE A 93 -5.11 -1.75 7.05
CA PHE A 93 -5.64 -2.55 5.95
C PHE A 93 -6.63 -1.77 5.08
N ALA A 94 -7.52 -0.99 5.69
CA ALA A 94 -8.52 -0.17 5.00
C ALA A 94 -7.91 0.82 4.00
N ALA A 95 -6.76 1.46 4.34
CA ALA A 95 -6.05 2.34 3.41
C ALA A 95 -5.57 1.60 2.14
N VAL A 96 -4.94 0.43 2.31
CA VAL A 96 -4.44 -0.38 1.18
C VAL A 96 -5.60 -0.94 0.36
N PHE A 97 -6.67 -1.39 1.03
CA PHE A 97 -7.87 -1.89 0.40
C PHE A 97 -8.55 -0.79 -0.43
N GLY A 98 -8.69 0.42 0.12
CA GLY A 98 -9.18 1.60 -0.59
C GLY A 98 -8.34 1.94 -1.82
N HIS A 99 -7.00 1.87 -1.73
CA HIS A 99 -6.16 2.10 -2.92
C HIS A 99 -6.39 1.05 -4.01
N CYS A 100 -6.63 -0.21 -3.64
CA CYS A 100 -6.86 -1.31 -4.58
C CYS A 100 -8.27 -1.27 -5.19
N TYR A 101 -9.27 -0.95 -4.36
CA TYR A 101 -10.70 -0.91 -4.67
C TYR A 101 -11.30 0.45 -4.29
N PRO A 102 -10.89 1.52 -5.01
CA PRO A 102 -11.25 2.89 -4.68
C PRO A 102 -12.71 3.21 -5.00
N LEU A 103 -13.45 3.67 -4.01
CA LEU A 103 -14.84 4.12 -4.17
C LEU A 103 -14.97 5.17 -5.28
N TRP A 104 -14.09 6.18 -5.27
CA TRP A 104 -14.10 7.32 -6.19
C TRP A 104 -13.80 6.97 -7.66
N PHE A 105 -13.33 5.74 -7.91
CA PHE A 105 -12.89 5.29 -9.23
C PHE A 105 -13.49 3.94 -9.61
N ARG A 106 -14.76 3.70 -9.23
CA ARG A 106 -15.56 2.50 -9.58
C ARG A 106 -14.85 1.20 -9.20
N PHE A 107 -14.16 1.20 -8.05
CA PHE A 107 -13.42 0.06 -7.49
C PHE A 107 -12.29 -0.47 -8.40
N ARG A 108 -11.80 0.35 -9.35
CA ARG A 108 -10.71 0.00 -10.27
C ARG A 108 -9.45 0.79 -9.93
N GLY A 109 -8.74 0.36 -8.90
CA GLY A 109 -7.54 1.03 -8.37
C GLY A 109 -6.24 0.34 -8.70
N GLY A 110 -5.22 0.64 -7.89
CA GLY A 110 -3.86 0.13 -8.07
C GLY A 110 -3.62 -1.22 -7.41
N LYS A 111 -2.35 -1.47 -7.08
CA LYS A 111 -1.88 -2.73 -6.47
C LYS A 111 -1.38 -2.58 -5.03
N GLY A 112 -1.42 -1.37 -4.47
CA GLY A 112 -1.27 -1.13 -3.04
C GLY A 112 0.16 -1.06 -2.51
N ALA A 113 1.21 -1.34 -3.30
CA ALA A 113 2.58 -1.45 -2.77
C ALA A 113 3.08 -0.21 -1.99
N ALA A 114 2.89 1.00 -2.53
CA ALA A 114 3.32 2.23 -1.85
C ALA A 114 2.49 2.51 -0.59
N THR A 115 1.19 2.32 -0.66
CA THR A 115 0.27 2.48 0.48
C THR A 115 0.56 1.46 1.58
N ALA A 116 0.84 0.21 1.22
CA ALA A 116 1.27 -0.83 2.15
C ALA A 116 2.58 -0.48 2.86
N ALA A 117 3.59 0.01 2.13
CA ALA A 117 4.83 0.47 2.74
C ALA A 117 4.59 1.65 3.71
N GLY A 118 3.71 2.58 3.35
CA GLY A 118 3.30 3.68 4.23
C GLY A 118 2.60 3.20 5.51
N VAL A 119 1.65 2.27 5.39
CA VAL A 119 0.97 1.65 6.53
C VAL A 119 1.97 0.97 7.46
N LEU A 120 2.87 0.15 6.92
CA LEU A 120 3.91 -0.49 7.71
C LEU A 120 4.84 0.54 8.37
N LEU A 121 5.23 1.62 7.68
CA LEU A 121 6.00 2.71 8.28
C LEU A 121 5.30 3.36 9.47
N GLY A 122 3.96 3.48 9.42
CA GLY A 122 3.17 4.07 10.49
C GLY A 122 2.96 3.17 11.71
N VAL A 123 3.00 1.84 11.55
CA VAL A 123 2.68 0.87 12.62
C VAL A 123 3.92 0.11 13.12
N VAL A 124 4.79 -0.31 12.19
CA VAL A 124 6.05 -1.02 12.48
C VAL A 124 7.15 -0.42 11.58
N PRO A 125 7.74 0.73 11.96
CA PRO A 125 8.66 1.49 11.11
C PRO A 125 9.78 0.67 10.48
N ALA A 126 10.36 -0.28 11.22
CA ALA A 126 11.39 -1.19 10.72
C ALA A 126 10.89 -2.03 9.53
N ALA A 127 9.67 -2.56 9.60
CA ALA A 127 9.07 -3.34 8.52
C ALA A 127 8.77 -2.47 7.29
N GLY A 128 8.27 -1.25 7.50
CA GLY A 128 8.01 -0.31 6.41
C GLY A 128 9.29 0.13 5.69
N GLY A 129 10.35 0.43 6.45
CA GLY A 129 11.67 0.76 5.91
C GLY A 129 12.29 -0.40 5.14
N ALA A 130 12.26 -1.61 5.71
CA ALA A 130 12.75 -2.82 5.05
C ALA A 130 11.98 -3.10 3.75
N ALA A 131 10.64 -3.05 3.76
CA ALA A 131 9.81 -3.24 2.57
C ALA A 131 10.13 -2.23 1.46
N ALA A 132 10.29 -0.94 1.82
CA ALA A 132 10.63 0.11 0.86
C ALA A 132 12.05 -0.08 0.28
N LEU A 133 13.03 -0.43 1.12
CA LEU A 133 14.39 -0.72 0.68
C LEU A 133 14.43 -1.92 -0.26
N THR A 134 13.78 -3.04 0.11
CA THR A 134 13.65 -4.23 -0.73
C THR A 134 13.03 -3.89 -2.08
N PHE A 135 11.96 -3.09 -2.09
CA PHE A 135 11.35 -2.63 -3.34
C PHE A 135 12.36 -1.89 -4.22
N VAL A 136 13.09 -0.91 -3.67
CA VAL A 136 14.05 -0.10 -4.43
C VAL A 136 15.18 -0.97 -4.98
N VAL A 137 15.78 -1.82 -4.14
CA VAL A 137 16.90 -2.69 -4.52
C VAL A 137 16.48 -3.66 -5.63
N LEU A 138 15.39 -4.41 -5.42
CA LEU A 138 14.97 -5.42 -6.38
C LEU A 138 14.37 -4.82 -7.64
N LYS A 139 13.67 -3.68 -7.55
CA LYS A 139 13.24 -2.96 -8.75
C LYS A 139 14.44 -2.56 -9.60
N LYS A 140 15.51 -2.03 -8.99
CA LYS A 140 16.73 -1.63 -9.71
C LYS A 140 17.45 -2.84 -10.31
N ALA A 141 17.65 -3.90 -9.53
CA ALA A 141 18.37 -5.09 -9.97
C ALA A 141 17.65 -5.87 -11.08
N THR A 142 16.34 -6.06 -10.94
CA THR A 142 15.55 -6.87 -11.90
C THR A 142 14.93 -6.05 -13.01
N ARG A 143 14.95 -4.71 -12.90
CA ARG A 143 14.14 -3.79 -13.70
C ARG A 143 12.67 -4.21 -13.72
N ARG A 144 12.12 -4.72 -12.61
CA ARG A 144 10.70 -5.11 -12.54
C ARG A 144 10.09 -4.64 -11.22
N ALA A 145 9.14 -3.71 -11.31
CA ALA A 145 8.46 -3.17 -10.13
C ALA A 145 7.57 -4.20 -9.41
N SER A 146 7.06 -5.21 -10.13
CA SER A 146 6.28 -6.32 -9.57
C SER A 146 7.12 -7.18 -8.63
N VAL A 147 8.36 -7.52 -9.01
CA VAL A 147 9.30 -8.28 -8.16
C VAL A 147 9.58 -7.51 -6.88
N GLY A 148 9.95 -6.23 -6.99
CA GLY A 148 10.19 -5.39 -5.82
C GLY A 148 8.97 -5.27 -4.90
N SER A 149 7.76 -5.20 -5.46
CA SER A 149 6.52 -5.06 -4.68
C SER A 149 6.17 -6.34 -3.92
N LEU A 150 6.27 -7.49 -4.58
CA LEU A 150 6.00 -8.79 -3.98
C LEU A 150 7.00 -9.13 -2.88
N ALA A 151 8.29 -8.94 -3.17
CA ALA A 151 9.35 -9.16 -2.19
C ALA A 151 9.28 -8.17 -1.02
N GLY A 152 9.01 -6.88 -1.30
CA GLY A 152 8.82 -5.88 -0.25
C GLY A 152 7.66 -6.21 0.68
N ALA A 153 6.54 -6.70 0.14
CA ALA A 153 5.40 -7.15 0.96
C ALA A 153 5.77 -8.39 1.80
N ALA A 154 6.51 -9.35 1.24
CA ALA A 154 6.97 -10.53 1.97
C ALA A 154 7.94 -10.16 3.11
N VAL A 155 8.92 -9.31 2.84
CA VAL A 155 9.86 -8.79 3.85
C VAL A 155 9.13 -7.99 4.92
N GLY A 156 8.17 -7.14 4.53
CA GLY A 156 7.34 -6.39 5.47
C GLY A 156 6.58 -7.30 6.44
N LEU A 157 6.00 -8.39 5.95
CA LEU A 157 5.36 -9.41 6.78
C LEU A 157 6.38 -10.10 7.72
N GLY A 158 7.51 -10.57 7.18
CA GLY A 158 8.54 -11.26 7.97
C GLY A 158 9.11 -10.40 9.09
N VAL A 159 9.45 -9.14 8.80
CA VAL A 159 9.96 -8.19 9.80
C VAL A 159 8.89 -7.85 10.84
N THR A 160 7.63 -7.70 10.43
CA THR A 160 6.53 -7.47 11.38
C THR A 160 6.37 -8.66 12.33
N PHE A 161 6.39 -9.89 11.80
CA PHE A 161 6.32 -11.09 12.63
C PHE A 161 7.51 -11.23 13.58
N ALA A 162 8.73 -10.96 13.10
CA ALA A 162 9.93 -10.98 13.93
C ALA A 162 9.89 -9.93 15.07
N TRP A 163 9.29 -8.76 14.82
CA TRP A 163 9.16 -7.70 15.81
C TRP A 163 8.07 -8.01 16.86
N THR A 164 6.94 -8.58 16.45
CA THR A 164 5.82 -8.88 17.36
C THR A 164 5.97 -10.22 18.08
N GLY A 165 6.74 -11.16 17.53
CA GLY A 165 6.90 -12.52 18.04
C GLY A 165 5.62 -13.37 18.01
N SER A 166 4.54 -12.91 17.37
CA SER A 166 3.24 -13.58 17.41
C SER A 166 2.46 -13.46 16.09
N PRO A 167 1.92 -14.59 15.57
CA PRO A 167 1.07 -14.58 14.38
C PRO A 167 -0.31 -13.98 14.65
N THR A 168 -0.78 -13.98 15.90
CA THR A 168 -2.09 -13.44 16.30
C THR A 168 -2.04 -11.97 16.69
N HIS A 169 -0.84 -11.37 16.78
CA HIS A 169 -0.70 -9.95 17.03
C HIS A 169 -1.37 -9.13 15.90
N ALA A 170 -2.13 -8.09 16.25
CA ALA A 170 -2.91 -7.30 15.29
C ALA A 170 -2.07 -6.76 14.12
N ALA A 171 -0.87 -6.22 14.40
CA ALA A 171 0.07 -5.78 13.38
C ALA A 171 0.52 -6.91 12.41
N THR A 172 0.75 -8.13 12.92
CA THR A 172 1.11 -9.29 12.09
C THR A 172 -0.06 -9.72 11.20
N ALA A 173 -1.26 -9.80 11.77
CA ALA A 173 -2.48 -10.12 11.02
C ALA A 173 -2.74 -9.08 9.91
N MET A 174 -2.54 -7.79 10.21
CA MET A 174 -2.60 -6.71 9.22
C MET A 174 -1.57 -6.91 8.11
N ALA A 175 -0.31 -7.14 8.44
CA ALA A 175 0.75 -7.34 7.46
C ALA A 175 0.48 -8.57 6.57
N ALA A 176 -0.05 -9.65 7.15
CA ALA A 176 -0.43 -10.85 6.42
C ALA A 176 -1.60 -10.60 5.45
N ALA A 177 -2.63 -9.87 5.90
CA ALA A 177 -3.75 -9.46 5.05
C ALA A 177 -3.31 -8.54 3.90
N ILE A 178 -2.42 -7.58 4.19
CA ILE A 178 -1.81 -6.71 3.18
C ILE A 178 -0.98 -7.52 2.19
N PHE A 179 -0.15 -8.46 2.66
CA PHE A 179 0.63 -9.35 1.80
C PHE A 179 -0.26 -10.14 0.85
N ALA A 180 -1.29 -10.81 1.39
CA ALA A 180 -2.25 -11.58 0.60
C ALA A 180 -2.94 -10.70 -0.46
N LEU A 181 -3.38 -9.49 -0.08
CA LEU A 181 -3.96 -8.53 -1.00
C LEU A 181 -2.96 -8.13 -2.10
N VAL A 182 -1.73 -7.78 -1.75
CA VAL A 182 -0.70 -7.39 -2.72
C VAL A 182 -0.41 -8.53 -3.71
N VAL A 183 -0.27 -9.76 -3.23
CA VAL A 183 -0.11 -10.95 -4.08
C VAL A 183 -1.30 -11.11 -5.02
N TRP A 184 -2.52 -11.02 -4.51
CA TRP A 184 -3.75 -11.09 -5.31
C TRP A 184 -3.80 -10.02 -6.41
N ARG A 185 -3.43 -8.78 -6.09
CA ARG A 185 -3.37 -7.67 -7.06
C ARG A 185 -2.24 -7.83 -8.07
N HIS A 186 -1.24 -8.65 -7.78
CA HIS A 186 -0.12 -8.97 -8.67
C HIS A 186 -0.24 -10.33 -9.37
N ARG A 187 -1.33 -11.09 -9.20
CA ARG A 187 -1.50 -12.43 -9.81
C ARG A 187 -1.16 -12.48 -11.32
N ALA A 188 -1.57 -11.46 -12.08
CA ALA A 188 -1.23 -11.37 -13.51
C ALA A 188 0.26 -11.10 -13.77
N ASN A 189 0.93 -10.35 -12.88
CA ASN A 189 2.38 -10.17 -12.93
C ASN A 189 3.12 -11.46 -12.58
N VAL A 190 2.62 -12.22 -11.60
CA VAL A 190 3.19 -13.52 -11.23
C VAL A 190 3.12 -14.48 -12.42
N VAL A 191 1.95 -14.60 -13.07
CA VAL A 191 1.81 -15.43 -14.28
C VAL A 191 2.80 -15.00 -15.37
N ARG A 192 2.94 -13.70 -15.65
CA ARG A 192 3.92 -13.21 -16.64
C ARG A 192 5.36 -13.44 -16.20
N LEU A 193 5.69 -13.32 -14.91
CA LEU A 193 7.04 -13.62 -14.40
C LEU A 193 7.38 -15.09 -14.61
N MET A 194 6.46 -16.00 -14.32
CA MET A 194 6.64 -17.45 -14.52
C MET A 194 6.83 -17.81 -16.00
N ARG A 195 6.24 -17.02 -16.91
CA ARG A 195 6.40 -17.20 -18.37
C ARG A 195 7.58 -16.44 -18.97
N GLY A 196 8.29 -15.62 -18.19
CA GLY A 196 9.35 -14.74 -18.70
C GLY A 196 8.83 -13.52 -19.49
N GLU A 197 7.53 -13.25 -19.47
CA GLU A 197 6.83 -12.21 -20.25
C GLU A 197 6.66 -10.88 -19.49
N GLU A 198 7.05 -10.81 -18.22
CA GLU A 198 6.85 -9.59 -17.42
C GLU A 198 7.74 -8.45 -17.94
N PRO A 199 7.15 -7.34 -18.41
CA PRO A 199 7.89 -6.28 -19.06
C PRO A 199 8.77 -5.53 -18.05
N PRO A 200 9.90 -4.97 -18.51
CA PRO A 200 10.73 -4.13 -17.67
C PRO A 200 9.97 -2.89 -17.15
N GLY A 201 10.44 -2.43 -15.99
CA GLY A 201 9.82 -1.63 -14.91
C GLY A 201 10.32 -0.20 -14.83
#